data_AF-A0AA41ZCM3-F1
#
_entry.id   AF-A0AA41ZCM3-F1
#
_cell.length_a   1.000
_cell.length_b   1.000
_cell.length_c   1.000
_cell.angle_alpha   90.00
_cell.angle_beta   90.00
_cell.angle_gamma   90.00
#
_symmetry.space_group_name_H-M   'P 1'
#
loop_
_entity.id
_entity.type
_entity.pdbx_description
1 polymer ?
#
loop_
_entity_poly.entity_id
_entity_poly.type
_entity_poly.pdbx_seq_one_letter_code
_entity_poly.pdbx_strand_id
1 'polypeptide(L)'
;MSGRLPSDLLVGALLRRVNDAGGIAVIRARGDAQAGAILIVDELEKVILERGIGPDGMRGLIETGPKAGAPESLDDYWKRRRQRDPDLWVVALDIPQAKRFAAETIGDD
;
A
#
# COMPACT_ATOMS: atom_id res chain seq x y z
N MET A 1 17.65 -0.01 -18.85
CA MET A 1 16.68 0.85 -18.14
C MET A 1 15.48 -0.02 -17.78
N SER A 2 15.50 -0.68 -16.62
CA SER A 2 14.26 -1.28 -16.10
C SER A 2 13.47 -0.14 -15.48
N GLY A 3 12.57 0.45 -16.27
CA GLY A 3 11.76 1.59 -15.84
C GLY A 3 10.71 1.11 -14.86
N ARG A 4 10.91 1.37 -13.57
CA ARG A 4 9.88 1.21 -12.54
C ARG A 4 8.64 2.00 -12.99
N LEU A 5 7.45 1.41 -12.95
CA LEU A 5 6.23 2.15 -13.27
C LEU A 5 6.02 3.30 -12.25
N PRO A 6 5.47 4.44 -12.70
CA PRO A 6 5.06 5.52 -11.83
C PRO A 6 4.10 5.07 -10.74
N SER A 7 4.25 5.61 -9.53
CA SER A 7 3.41 5.27 -8.38
C SER A 7 1.92 5.58 -8.62
N ASP A 8 1.60 6.64 -9.37
CA ASP A 8 0.22 7.00 -9.70
C ASP A 8 -0.47 5.95 -10.59
N LEU A 9 0.26 5.38 -11.55
CA LEU A 9 -0.22 4.31 -12.43
C LEU A 9 -0.46 3.03 -11.64
N LEU A 10 0.47 2.65 -10.78
CA LEU A 10 0.36 1.48 -9.90
C LEU A 10 -0.85 1.59 -8.97
N VAL A 11 -1.01 2.74 -8.30
CA VAL A 11 -2.16 3.00 -7.41
C VAL A 11 -3.47 2.99 -8.21
N GLY A 12 -3.51 3.64 -9.37
CA GLY A 12 -4.69 3.65 -10.24
C GLY A 12 -5.12 2.25 -10.71
N ALA A 13 -4.16 1.41 -11.07
CA ALA A 13 -4.41 0.02 -11.45
C ALA A 13 -4.96 -0.80 -10.28
N LEU A 14 -4.40 -0.62 -9.08
CA LEU A 14 -4.86 -1.30 -7.86
C LEU A 14 -6.29 -0.92 -7.50
N LEU A 15 -6.61 0.38 -7.52
CA LEU A 15 -7.98 0.87 -7.26
C LEU A 15 -8.98 0.23 -8.23
N ARG A 16 -8.66 0.24 -9.53
CA ARG A 16 -9.54 -0.36 -10.55
C ARG A 16 -9.73 -1.86 -10.32
N ARG A 17 -8.64 -2.60 -10.12
CA ARG A 17 -8.69 -4.06 -9.93
C ARG A 17 -9.53 -4.46 -8.71
N VAL A 18 -9.42 -3.74 -7.60
CA VAL A 18 -10.20 -4.00 -6.38
C VAL A 18 -11.67 -3.65 -6.59
N ASN A 19 -11.96 -2.49 -7.18
CA ASN A 19 -13.34 -2.07 -7.45
C ASN A 19 -14.04 -2.99 -8.46
N ASP A 20 -13.34 -3.44 -9.51
CA ASP A 20 -13.87 -4.38 -10.51
C ASP A 20 -14.17 -5.76 -9.89
N ALA A 21 -13.47 -6.12 -8.81
CA ALA A 21 -13.74 -7.33 -8.02
C ALA A 21 -14.84 -7.14 -6.96
N GLY A 22 -15.50 -5.98 -6.92
CA GLY A 22 -16.58 -5.67 -5.97
C GLY A 22 -16.12 -5.24 -4.57
N GLY A 23 -14.82 -5.02 -4.38
CA GLY A 23 -14.28 -4.44 -3.15
C GLY A 23 -14.27 -2.92 -3.18
N ILE A 24 -13.81 -2.31 -2.09
CA ILE A 24 -13.64 -0.86 -1.99
C ILE A 24 -12.16 -0.53 -1.88
N ALA A 25 -11.66 0.35 -2.75
CA ALA A 25 -10.33 0.93 -2.66
C ALA A 25 -10.40 2.46 -2.54
N VAL A 26 -9.77 3.02 -1.52
CA VAL A 26 -9.79 4.46 -1.22
C VAL A 26 -8.38 5.01 -1.07
N ILE A 27 -8.09 6.14 -1.72
CA ILE A 27 -6.88 6.91 -1.45
C ILE A 27 -7.12 7.74 -0.19
N ARG A 28 -6.47 7.38 0.93
CA ARG A 28 -6.48 8.15 2.18
C ARG A 28 -5.53 9.35 2.11
N ALA A 29 -4.43 9.21 1.37
CA ALA A 29 -3.50 10.29 1.10
C ALA A 29 -2.82 10.10 -0.27
N ARG A 30 -2.78 11.17 -1.05
CA ARG A 30 -2.04 11.22 -2.33
C ARG A 30 -0.58 11.54 -2.07
N GLY A 31 0.32 10.85 -2.76
CA GLY A 31 1.77 11.05 -2.71
C GLY A 31 2.35 11.55 -4.03
N ASP A 32 3.68 11.48 -4.17
CA ASP A 32 4.36 11.83 -5.42
C ASP A 32 3.99 10.84 -6.55
N ALA A 33 3.68 11.37 -7.73
CA ALA A 33 3.14 10.58 -8.82
C ALA A 33 4.17 9.61 -9.43
N GLN A 34 5.46 9.94 -9.41
CA GLN A 34 6.50 9.16 -10.10
C GLN A 34 7.17 8.15 -9.17
N ALA A 35 7.57 8.60 -7.99
CA ALA A 35 8.48 7.86 -7.11
C ALA A 35 7.96 7.65 -5.69
N GLY A 36 6.80 8.21 -5.32
CA GLY A 36 6.24 8.11 -3.97
C GLY A 36 6.12 6.67 -3.48
N ALA A 37 6.48 6.41 -2.23
CA ALA A 37 6.28 5.10 -1.60
C ALA A 37 4.77 4.79 -1.49
N ILE A 38 4.40 3.51 -1.46
CA ILE A 38 3.00 3.07 -1.42
C ILE A 38 2.78 2.23 -0.17
N LEU A 39 1.92 2.75 0.71
CA LEU A 39 1.44 2.07 1.90
C LEU A 39 -0.02 1.67 1.71
N ILE A 40 -0.31 0.39 1.96
CA ILE A 40 -1.64 -0.20 1.85
C ILE A 40 -2.13 -0.51 3.25
N VAL A 41 -3.34 -0.05 3.57
CA VAL A 41 -4.07 -0.42 4.78
C VAL A 41 -5.08 -1.49 4.38
N ASP A 42 -4.89 -2.71 4.89
CA ASP A 42 -5.88 -3.78 4.77
C ASP A 42 -6.92 -3.61 5.89
N GLU A 43 -8.11 -3.14 5.52
CA GLU A 43 -9.16 -2.83 6.48
C GLU A 43 -9.79 -4.09 7.10
N LEU A 44 -9.70 -5.25 6.44
CA LEU A 44 -10.27 -6.50 6.95
C LEU A 44 -9.29 -7.21 7.88
N GLU A 45 -8.05 -7.38 7.44
CA GLU A 45 -7.01 -8.06 8.23
C GLU A 45 -6.36 -7.15 9.28
N LYS A 46 -6.64 -5.84 9.22
CA LYS A 46 -6.09 -4.83 10.14
C LYS A 46 -4.55 -4.85 10.18
N VAL A 47 -3.94 -4.96 9.00
CA VAL A 47 -2.50 -4.88 8.79
C VAL A 47 -2.15 -3.79 7.80
N ILE A 48 -0.89 -3.36 7.82
CA ILE A 48 -0.33 -2.45 6.82
C ILE A 48 0.70 -3.19 5.98
N LEU A 49 0.64 -2.99 4.67
CA LEU A 49 1.61 -3.52 3.71
C LEU A 49 2.33 -2.35 3.05
N GLU A 50 3.63 -2.50 2.84
CA GLU A 50 4.45 -1.52 2.13
C GLU A 50 5.14 -2.18 0.96
N ARG A 51 5.13 -1.49 -0.19
CA ARG A 51 5.92 -1.89 -1.35
C ARG A 51 7.38 -1.55 -1.08
N GLY A 52 8.24 -2.57 -0.99
CA GLY A 52 9.65 -2.42 -0.66
C GLY A 52 10.52 -3.57 -1.14
N ILE A 53 11.79 -3.56 -0.74
CA ILE A 53 12.73 -4.66 -0.96
C ILE A 53 12.75 -5.52 0.30
N GLY A 54 12.39 -6.78 0.15
CA GLY A 54 12.35 -7.76 1.23
C GLY A 54 13.74 -8.21 1.69
N PRO A 55 13.83 -9.02 2.75
CA PRO A 55 15.09 -9.56 3.26
C PRO A 55 15.86 -10.43 2.25
N ASP A 56 15.14 -10.98 1.28
CA ASP A 56 15.66 -11.77 0.16
C ASP A 56 16.23 -10.90 -0.99
N GLY A 57 16.16 -9.57 -0.87
CA GLY A 57 16.58 -8.64 -1.90
C GLY A 57 15.57 -8.49 -3.05
N MET A 58 14.42 -9.17 -2.96
CA MET A 58 13.38 -9.12 -3.98
C MET A 58 12.38 -8.01 -3.66
N ARG A 59 11.82 -7.40 -4.70
CA ARG A 59 10.71 -6.46 -4.51
C ARG A 59 9.45 -7.23 -4.15
N GLY A 60 8.66 -6.66 -3.26
CA GLY A 60 7.41 -7.26 -2.85
C GLY A 60 6.67 -6.40 -1.82
N LEU A 61 5.63 -7.00 -1.25
CA LEU A 61 4.86 -6.40 -0.16
C LEU A 61 5.36 -6.90 1.18
N ILE A 62 5.78 -5.96 2.01
CA ILE A 62 6.30 -6.22 3.34
C ILE A 62 5.25 -5.77 4.34
N GLU A 63 4.87 -6.65 5.25
CA GLU A 63 4.01 -6.25 6.36
C GLU A 63 4.78 -5.32 7.30
N THR A 64 4.19 -4.17 7.58
CA THR A 64 4.78 -3.12 8.42
C THR A 64 3.71 -2.54 9.33
N GLY A 65 4.11 -1.73 10.29
CA GLY A 65 3.18 -1.10 11.22
C GLY A 65 3.07 -1.80 12.58
N PRO A 66 2.14 -1.32 13.41
CA PRO A 66 1.94 -1.86 14.74
C PRO A 66 1.39 -3.29 14.66
N LYS A 67 1.87 -4.16 15.55
CA LYS A 67 1.32 -5.52 15.71
C LYS A 67 -0.08 -5.46 16.29
N ALA A 68 -0.88 -6.50 16.05
CA ALA A 68 -2.18 -6.66 16.70
C ALA A 68 -2.05 -6.50 18.23
N GLY A 69 -2.90 -5.65 18.82
CA GLY A 69 -2.90 -5.35 20.26
C GLY A 69 -1.88 -4.30 20.72
N ALA A 70 -1.07 -3.73 19.81
CA ALA A 70 -0.25 -2.58 20.15
C ALA A 70 -1.12 -1.35 20.49
N PRO A 71 -0.65 -0.43 21.35
CA PRO A 71 -1.41 0.78 21.73
C PRO A 71 -1.67 1.74 20.56
N GLU A 72 -0.81 1.70 19.54
CA GLU A 72 -0.92 2.53 18.36
C GLU A 72 -1.88 1.93 17.34
N SER A 73 -2.85 2.74 16.87
CA SER A 73 -3.74 2.33 15.79
C SER A 73 -3.02 2.36 14.43
N LEU A 74 -3.53 1.60 13.45
CA LEU A 74 -3.06 1.68 12.06
C LEU A 74 -3.16 3.12 11.52
N ASP A 75 -4.21 3.82 11.94
CA ASP A 75 -4.50 5.20 11.55
C ASP A 75 -3.44 6.18 12.03
N ASP A 76 -3.06 6.07 13.31
CA ASP A 76 -2.01 6.89 13.90
C ASP A 76 -0.66 6.58 13.24
N TYR A 77 -0.39 5.29 12.98
CA TYR A 77 0.84 4.86 12.34
C TYR A 77 1.01 5.48 10.95
N TRP A 78 0.03 5.36 10.06
CA TRP A 78 0.17 5.88 8.70
C TRP A 78 0.17 7.41 8.69
N LYS A 79 -0.61 8.08 9.57
CA LYS A 79 -0.60 9.55 9.70
C LYS A 79 0.77 10.06 10.14
N ARG A 80 1.40 9.41 11.12
CA ARG A 80 2.76 9.75 11.55
C ARG A 80 3.79 9.53 10.43
N ARG A 81 3.67 8.44 9.65
CA ARG A 81 4.54 8.24 8.49
C ARG A 81 4.38 9.33 7.45
N ARG A 82 3.14 9.72 7.15
CA ARG A 82 2.84 10.82 6.22
C ARG A 82 3.43 12.15 6.67
N GLN A 83 3.45 12.43 7.97
CA GLN A 83 4.10 13.65 8.50
C GLN A 83 5.61 13.66 8.23
N ARG A 84 6.26 12.49 8.19
CA ARG A 84 7.70 12.37 7.91
C ARG A 84 7.99 12.30 6.41
N ASP A 85 7.07 11.72 5.65
CA ASP A 85 7.16 11.55 4.20
C ASP A 85 5.92 12.14 3.51
N PRO A 86 5.98 13.44 3.14
CA PRO A 86 4.97 14.15 2.35
C PRO A 86 4.83 13.68 0.90
N ASP A 87 5.55 12.64 0.46
CA ASP A 87 5.39 11.99 -0.83
C ASP A 87 4.80 10.56 -0.76
N LEU A 88 4.56 10.05 0.44
CA LEU A 88 3.90 8.76 0.70
C LEU A 88 2.44 8.70 0.20
N TRP A 89 2.12 7.67 -0.58
CA TRP A 89 0.75 7.25 -0.87
C TRP A 89 0.20 6.38 0.26
N VAL A 90 -1.06 6.61 0.62
CA VAL A 90 -1.81 5.73 1.54
C VAL A 90 -3.10 5.30 0.86
N VAL A 91 -3.23 4.00 0.64
CA VAL A 91 -4.38 3.36 -0.01
C VAL A 91 -5.03 2.40 0.97
N ALA A 92 -6.30 2.57 1.27
CA ALA A 92 -7.07 1.62 2.07
C ALA A 92 -7.83 0.66 1.15
N LEU A 93 -7.76 -0.63 1.43
CA LEU A 93 -8.46 -1.69 0.72
C LEU A 93 -9.41 -2.40 1.70
N ASP A 94 -10.67 -2.49 1.30
CA ASP A 94 -11.70 -3.25 1.99
C ASP A 94 -12.23 -4.31 1.01
N ILE A 95 -11.51 -5.43 0.97
CA ILE A 95 -11.78 -6.59 0.11
C ILE A 95 -11.08 -7.83 0.70
N PRO A 96 -11.67 -9.04 0.61
CA PRO A 96 -10.95 -10.26 0.92
C PRO A 96 -9.68 -10.41 0.07
N GLN A 97 -8.61 -10.93 0.67
CA GLN A 97 -7.32 -11.14 0.00
C GLN A 97 -6.67 -9.85 -0.53
N ALA A 98 -6.82 -8.70 0.16
CA ALA A 98 -6.25 -7.43 -0.28
C ALA A 98 -4.74 -7.50 -0.57
N LYS A 99 -3.97 -8.25 0.25
CA LYS A 99 -2.55 -8.53 0.02
C LYS A 99 -2.28 -9.16 -1.35
N ARG A 100 -3.12 -10.08 -1.81
CA ARG A 100 -2.99 -10.73 -3.12
C ARG A 100 -3.23 -9.74 -4.25
N PHE A 101 -4.32 -8.97 -4.18
CA PHE A 101 -4.62 -7.92 -5.17
C PHE A 101 -3.47 -6.92 -5.30
N ALA A 102 -2.91 -6.50 -4.17
CA ALA A 102 -1.77 -5.63 -4.15
C ALA A 102 -0.51 -6.30 -4.74
N ALA A 103 -0.19 -7.53 -4.36
CA ALA A 103 1.00 -8.23 -4.86
C ALA A 103 0.95 -8.40 -6.38
N GLU A 104 -0.19 -8.86 -6.91
CA GLU A 104 -0.41 -9.07 -8.35
C GLU A 104 -0.44 -7.76 -9.17
N THR A 105 -0.54 -6.60 -8.51
CA THR A 105 -0.65 -5.30 -9.20
C THR A 105 0.58 -4.43 -9.04
N ILE A 106 1.21 -4.43 -7.86
CA ILE A 106 2.32 -3.52 -7.53
C ILE A 106 3.56 -4.25 -7.01
N GLY A 107 3.52 -5.57 -6.83
CA GLY A 107 4.62 -6.35 -6.26
C GLY A 107 5.82 -6.58 -7.19
N ASP A 108 5.57 -6.74 -8.49
CA ASP A 108 6.51 -7.42 -9.41
C ASP A 108 7.18 -6.53 -10.48
N ASP A 109 7.17 -5.20 -10.32
CA ASP A 109 7.82 -4.23 -11.23
C ASP A 109 9.26 -3.86 -10.86
#